data_AF-A0A5E4UC88-F1
#
_entry.id   AF-A0A5E4UC88-F1
#
_cell.length_a   1.000
_cell.length_b   1.000
_cell.length_c   1.000
_cell.angle_alpha   90.00
_cell.angle_beta   90.00
_cell.angle_gamma   90.00
#
_symmetry.space_group_name_H-M   'P 1'
#
loop_
_entity.id
_entity.type
_entity.pdbx_description
1 polymer ?
#
loop_
_entity_poly.entity_id
_entity_poly.type
_entity_poly.pdbx_seq_one_letter_code
_entity_poly.pdbx_strand_id
1 'polypeptide(L)'
;MNFLRVPLESAGDFDEIIDVRTPLEFADDHIPGAINAPVLSNEERVIVGTMYKQVSPFDASRVGAAMVARNIATHLETTFADRPRNWRALVYCWRGGMRSESMTVIMNKIGWRARQLEGGYKAYRRDVVASLDALPPTLDYIVLAGHTGSGKTRLLHALDDSGAQVLDLEALAMHRGSVLGAMPDVPQPSQKSFDTALIGALRGFDPKRPVFVEAESRRIGRITLPESLMTSLRGSTVCVEVSVSLEERVDLLLQEYGHLLALPGHFRTQLLRLVPLHGRAVIDQWLALFDAGQQRELSEALITRHYDPAYSRSARKMLPGLATAIPFGFHPGAQDLRAQAQALLALISPADRSGCATAPEASSGDR
;
A
#
# COMPACT_ATOMS: atom_id res chain seq x y z
N MET A 1 -10.37 -36.17 13.32
CA MET A 1 -10.38 -34.71 13.09
C MET A 1 -9.64 -34.03 14.23
N ASN A 2 -8.71 -33.13 13.96
CA ASN A 2 -8.07 -32.33 15.00
C ASN A 2 -9.02 -31.18 15.35
N PHE A 3 -9.82 -31.34 16.43
CA PHE A 3 -10.85 -30.39 16.86
C PHE A 3 -10.32 -29.01 17.27
N LEU A 4 -8.99 -28.85 17.30
CA LEU A 4 -8.35 -27.58 17.62
C LEU A 4 -8.08 -26.71 16.39
N ARG A 5 -8.40 -27.18 15.17
CA ARG A 5 -8.20 -26.40 13.94
C ARG A 5 -9.46 -25.65 13.54
N VAL A 6 -9.28 -24.43 13.04
CA VAL A 6 -10.34 -23.58 12.49
C VAL A 6 -9.91 -23.00 11.15
N PRO A 7 -10.86 -22.77 10.23
CA PRO A 7 -10.55 -22.17 8.94
C PRO A 7 -10.31 -20.66 9.07
N LEU A 8 -9.87 -20.02 7.97
CA LEU A 8 -9.46 -18.62 7.97
C LEU A 8 -10.63 -17.66 8.22
N GLU A 9 -11.82 -17.99 7.74
CA GLU A 9 -13.03 -17.19 7.93
C GLU A 9 -13.41 -17.01 9.41
N SER A 10 -13.01 -17.95 10.28
CA SER A 10 -13.25 -17.85 11.73
C SER A 10 -12.22 -16.97 12.46
N ALA A 11 -11.27 -16.34 11.75
CA ALA A 11 -10.20 -15.59 12.41
C ALA A 11 -10.71 -14.42 13.27
N GLY A 12 -11.83 -13.79 12.86
CA GLY A 12 -12.47 -12.70 13.61
C GLY A 12 -13.17 -13.14 14.90
N ASP A 13 -13.31 -14.43 15.16
CA ASP A 13 -13.98 -14.96 16.36
C ASP A 13 -13.08 -15.00 17.60
N PHE A 14 -11.80 -14.66 17.45
CA PHE A 14 -10.76 -14.79 18.48
C PHE A 14 -10.35 -13.44 19.05
N ASP A 15 -9.91 -13.45 20.31
CA ASP A 15 -9.56 -12.23 21.03
C ASP A 15 -8.16 -11.73 20.63
N GLU A 16 -7.28 -12.63 20.18
CA GLU A 16 -5.92 -12.30 19.73
C GLU A 16 -5.41 -13.31 18.70
N ILE A 17 -4.77 -12.82 17.63
CA ILE A 17 -4.11 -13.66 16.62
C ILE A 17 -2.62 -13.71 16.93
N ILE A 18 -2.05 -14.91 16.95
CA ILE A 18 -0.67 -15.16 17.37
C ILE A 18 0.11 -15.81 16.24
N ASP A 19 1.06 -15.07 15.69
CA ASP A 19 2.04 -15.59 14.75
C ASP A 19 3.23 -16.18 15.49
N VAL A 20 3.39 -17.50 15.42
CA VAL A 20 4.55 -18.20 16.03
C VAL A 20 5.71 -18.41 15.07
N ARG A 21 5.68 -17.79 13.90
CA ARG A 21 6.82 -17.72 12.97
C ARG A 21 7.93 -16.84 13.56
N THR A 22 9.11 -16.91 12.94
CA THR A 22 10.27 -16.14 13.42
C THR A 22 10.06 -14.63 13.22
N PRO A 23 10.80 -13.77 13.93
CA PRO A 23 10.68 -12.32 13.79
C PRO A 23 10.86 -11.82 12.35
N LEU A 24 11.80 -12.41 11.58
CA LEU A 24 11.99 -12.02 10.17
C LEU A 24 10.80 -12.41 9.29
N GLU A 25 10.18 -13.56 9.54
CA GLU A 25 8.98 -13.97 8.79
C GLU A 25 7.79 -13.08 9.08
N PHE A 26 7.66 -12.61 10.33
CA PHE A 26 6.60 -11.69 10.76
C PHE A 26 6.82 -10.28 10.20
N ALA A 27 8.06 -9.79 10.22
CA ALA A 27 8.44 -8.49 9.65
C ALA A 27 8.29 -8.43 8.12
N ASP A 28 8.43 -9.55 7.40
CA ASP A 28 8.21 -9.62 5.95
C ASP A 28 6.73 -9.35 5.59
N ASP A 29 5.79 -10.02 6.27
CA ASP A 29 4.33 -9.84 6.18
C ASP A 29 3.64 -10.75 7.22
N HIS A 30 2.49 -10.35 7.75
CA HIS A 30 1.72 -11.10 8.75
C HIS A 30 0.21 -10.82 8.62
N ILE A 31 -0.62 -11.64 9.26
CA ILE A 31 -2.07 -11.40 9.30
C ILE A 31 -2.33 -10.11 10.08
N PRO A 32 -3.10 -9.13 9.57
CA PRO A 32 -3.40 -7.90 10.27
C PRO A 32 -3.94 -8.13 11.69
N GLY A 33 -3.42 -7.37 12.66
CA GLY A 33 -3.77 -7.51 14.07
C GLY A 33 -3.08 -8.65 14.81
N ALA A 34 -2.23 -9.46 14.15
CA ALA A 34 -1.48 -10.50 14.83
C ALA A 34 -0.32 -9.94 15.66
N ILE A 35 -0.06 -10.53 16.83
CA ILE A 35 1.18 -10.35 17.59
C ILE A 35 2.18 -11.46 17.25
N ASN A 36 3.48 -11.18 17.38
CA ASN A 36 4.51 -12.20 17.18
C ASN A 36 4.93 -12.85 18.50
N ALA A 37 4.77 -14.17 18.61
CA ALA A 37 5.24 -14.99 19.72
C ALA A 37 6.05 -16.20 19.17
N PRO A 38 7.28 -15.96 18.70
CA PRO A 38 8.05 -16.94 17.94
C PRO A 38 8.40 -18.17 18.79
N VAL A 39 7.99 -19.36 18.34
CA VAL A 39 8.45 -20.62 18.97
C VAL A 39 9.87 -21.02 18.55
N LEU A 40 10.46 -20.32 17.59
CA LEU A 40 11.87 -20.41 17.20
C LEU A 40 12.35 -19.01 16.83
N SER A 41 13.56 -18.65 17.25
CA SER A 41 14.31 -17.51 16.70
C SER A 41 14.67 -17.73 15.22
N ASN A 42 15.20 -16.71 14.56
CA ASN A 42 15.66 -16.82 13.17
C ASN A 42 16.77 -17.87 13.05
N GLU A 43 17.70 -17.85 14.00
CA GLU A 43 18.87 -18.71 14.09
C GLU A 43 18.46 -20.16 14.38
N GLU A 44 17.59 -20.38 15.37
CA GLU A 44 17.06 -21.71 15.70
C GLU A 44 16.29 -22.30 14.52
N ARG A 45 15.51 -21.49 13.78
CA ARG A 45 14.82 -21.95 12.56
C ARG A 45 15.82 -22.40 11.49
N VAL A 46 16.93 -21.67 11.30
CA VAL A 46 17.98 -22.08 10.35
C VAL A 46 18.59 -23.40 10.77
N ILE A 47 18.92 -23.57 12.05
CA ILE A 47 19.48 -24.80 12.61
C ILE A 47 18.52 -25.99 12.36
N VAL A 48 17.27 -25.88 12.81
CA VAL A 48 16.26 -26.94 12.66
C VAL A 48 15.99 -27.24 11.19
N GLY A 49 15.85 -26.21 10.35
CA GLY A 49 15.60 -26.36 8.92
C GLY A 49 16.75 -27.03 8.17
N THR A 50 17.99 -26.75 8.57
CA THR A 50 19.20 -27.36 8.00
C THR A 50 19.30 -28.81 8.39
N MET A 51 19.16 -29.15 9.68
CA MET A 51 19.16 -30.53 10.15
C MET A 51 18.05 -31.36 9.50
N TYR A 52 16.86 -30.79 9.31
CA TYR A 52 15.74 -31.51 8.69
C TYR A 52 16.07 -31.96 7.27
N LYS A 53 16.81 -31.14 6.52
CA LYS A 53 17.22 -31.44 5.13
C LYS A 53 18.47 -32.29 5.05
N GLN A 54 19.46 -32.05 5.91
CA GLN A 54 20.82 -32.59 5.77
C GLN A 54 21.11 -33.79 6.67
N VAL A 55 20.38 -33.96 7.77
CA VAL A 55 20.61 -35.03 8.75
C VAL A 55 19.45 -36.01 8.72
N SER A 56 18.35 -35.68 9.39
CA SER A 56 17.12 -36.46 9.35
C SER A 56 15.92 -35.65 9.87
N PRO A 57 14.69 -35.93 9.39
CA PRO A 57 13.49 -35.33 9.95
C PRO A 57 13.31 -35.59 11.45
N PHE A 58 13.70 -36.78 11.93
CA PHE A 58 13.57 -37.16 13.33
C PHE A 58 14.51 -36.35 14.24
N ASP A 59 15.79 -36.25 13.89
CA ASP A 59 16.76 -35.50 14.70
C ASP A 59 16.44 -34.02 14.75
N ALA A 60 16.04 -33.44 13.61
CA ALA A 60 15.57 -32.07 13.55
C ALA A 60 14.33 -31.83 14.42
N SER A 61 13.39 -32.79 14.42
CA SER A 61 12.19 -32.72 15.27
C SER A 61 12.54 -32.81 16.76
N ARG A 62 13.48 -33.70 17.14
CA ARG A 62 13.95 -33.85 18.52
C ARG A 62 14.60 -32.56 19.05
N VAL A 63 15.53 -31.99 18.29
CA VAL A 63 16.21 -30.73 18.68
C VAL A 63 15.23 -29.56 18.66
N GLY A 64 14.42 -29.46 17.60
CA GLY A 64 13.42 -28.41 17.46
C GLY A 64 12.36 -28.43 18.56
N ALA A 65 11.91 -29.61 18.99
CA ALA A 65 10.94 -29.74 20.08
C ALA A 65 11.46 -29.15 21.40
N ALA A 66 12.74 -29.36 21.73
CA ALA A 66 13.35 -28.78 22.92
C ALA A 66 13.45 -27.24 22.85
N MET A 67 13.80 -26.69 21.69
CA MET A 67 13.82 -25.24 21.45
C MET A 67 12.42 -24.64 21.56
N VAL A 68 11.44 -25.24 20.86
CA VAL A 68 10.03 -24.83 20.90
C VAL A 68 9.48 -24.85 22.33
N ALA A 69 9.75 -25.90 23.10
CA ALA A 69 9.25 -26.01 24.47
C ALA A 69 9.80 -24.89 25.38
N ARG A 70 11.09 -24.56 25.27
CA ARG A 70 11.70 -23.45 26.02
C ARG A 70 11.09 -22.10 25.65
N ASN A 71 10.96 -21.82 24.35
CA ASN A 71 10.41 -20.56 23.88
C ASN A 71 8.92 -20.40 24.26
N ILE A 72 8.15 -21.49 24.23
CA ILE A 72 6.77 -21.48 24.73
C ILE A 72 6.75 -21.15 26.23
N ALA A 73 7.60 -21.77 27.03
CA ALA A 73 7.69 -21.47 28.46
C ALA A 73 7.97 -19.97 28.72
N THR A 74 8.93 -19.39 27.99
CA THR A 74 9.22 -17.94 28.07
C THR A 74 7.99 -17.10 27.77
N HIS A 75 7.20 -17.43 26.74
CA HIS A 75 6.00 -16.66 26.41
C HIS A 75 4.88 -16.80 27.45
N LEU A 76 4.75 -17.97 28.09
CA LEU A 76 3.80 -18.16 29.19
C LEU A 76 4.16 -17.30 30.41
N GLU A 77 5.45 -17.15 30.69
CA GLU A 77 5.97 -16.33 31.80
C GLU A 77 5.97 -14.83 31.49
N THR A 78 5.87 -14.44 30.21
CA THR A 78 5.99 -13.05 29.77
C THR A 78 4.77 -12.60 28.96
N THR A 79 4.78 -12.82 27.64
CA THR A 79 3.78 -12.33 26.68
C THR A 79 2.34 -12.65 27.07
N PHE A 80 2.11 -13.83 27.68
CA PHE A 80 0.78 -14.34 28.02
C PHE A 80 0.47 -14.38 29.51
N ALA A 81 1.37 -13.90 30.38
CA ALA A 81 1.27 -14.05 31.83
C ALA A 81 -0.06 -13.52 32.40
N ASP A 82 -0.54 -12.40 31.84
CA ASP A 82 -1.74 -11.71 32.32
C ASP A 82 -3.02 -12.07 31.53
N ARG A 83 -2.97 -13.06 30.62
CA ARG A 83 -4.14 -13.42 29.80
C ARG A 83 -5.20 -14.14 30.64
N PRO A 84 -6.47 -13.70 30.59
CA PRO A 84 -7.51 -14.24 31.46
C PRO A 84 -7.89 -15.68 31.07
N ARG A 85 -8.55 -16.41 31.98
CA ARG A 85 -8.93 -17.82 31.78
C ARG A 85 -9.80 -18.06 30.53
N ASN A 86 -10.67 -17.13 30.19
CA ASN A 86 -11.59 -17.24 29.04
C ASN A 86 -10.97 -16.79 27.71
N TRP A 87 -9.69 -16.40 27.68
CA TRP A 87 -9.00 -15.93 26.49
C TRP A 87 -9.00 -16.97 25.35
N ARG A 88 -9.31 -16.49 24.14
CA ARG A 88 -9.39 -17.25 22.89
C ARG A 88 -8.29 -16.76 21.95
N ALA A 89 -7.20 -17.50 21.88
CA ALA A 89 -6.11 -17.24 20.96
C ALA A 89 -6.26 -18.01 19.64
N LEU A 90 -6.02 -17.35 18.51
CA LEU A 90 -5.82 -18.01 17.22
C LEU A 90 -4.33 -18.10 16.91
N VAL A 91 -3.76 -19.29 16.93
CA VAL A 91 -2.34 -19.52 16.73
C VAL A 91 -2.06 -20.00 15.31
N TYR A 92 -1.10 -19.40 14.63
CA TYR A 92 -0.67 -19.86 13.31
C TYR A 92 0.85 -19.87 13.14
N CYS A 93 1.31 -20.75 12.26
CA CYS A 93 2.67 -20.72 11.73
C CYS A 93 2.59 -20.72 10.20
N TRP A 94 3.72 -20.96 9.49
CA TRP A 94 3.75 -20.91 8.03
C TRP A 94 2.68 -21.77 7.34
N ARG A 95 2.46 -23.01 7.80
CA ARG A 95 1.56 -23.99 7.15
C ARG A 95 0.50 -24.58 8.08
N GLY A 96 0.36 -24.07 9.30
CA GLY A 96 -0.49 -24.71 10.32
C GLY A 96 0.05 -26.11 10.70
N GLY A 97 1.37 -26.23 10.86
CA GLY A 97 2.04 -27.48 11.26
C GLY A 97 2.46 -27.50 12.74
N MET A 98 3.48 -28.31 13.04
CA MET A 98 3.92 -28.61 14.41
C MET A 98 4.21 -27.36 15.26
N ARG A 99 4.79 -26.29 14.68
CA ARG A 99 5.14 -25.07 15.42
C ARG A 99 3.93 -24.42 16.12
N SER A 100 2.86 -24.17 15.36
CA SER A 100 1.61 -23.62 15.91
C SER A 100 0.84 -24.65 16.73
N GLU A 101 0.93 -25.92 16.35
CA GLU A 101 0.28 -27.02 17.08
C GLU A 101 0.83 -27.15 18.50
N SER A 102 2.16 -27.13 18.68
CA SER A 102 2.81 -27.22 20.00
C SER A 102 2.35 -26.12 20.96
N MET A 103 2.33 -24.86 20.49
CA MET A 103 1.82 -23.73 21.27
C MET A 103 0.34 -23.92 21.61
N THR A 104 -0.48 -24.30 20.63
CA THR A 104 -1.93 -24.51 20.81
C THR A 104 -2.22 -25.61 21.84
N VAL A 105 -1.47 -26.72 21.81
CA VAL A 105 -1.63 -27.83 22.76
C VAL A 105 -1.32 -27.38 24.18
N ILE A 106 -0.19 -26.68 24.39
CA ILE A 106 0.20 -26.21 25.72
C ILE A 106 -0.82 -25.19 26.26
N MET A 107 -1.25 -24.23 25.44
CA MET A 107 -2.29 -23.26 25.82
C MET A 107 -3.60 -23.95 26.26
N ASN A 108 -4.05 -24.98 25.53
CA ASN A 108 -5.25 -25.72 25.90
C ASN A 108 -5.05 -26.60 27.16
N LYS A 109 -3.82 -27.06 27.45
CA LYS A 109 -3.52 -27.77 28.71
C LYS A 109 -3.61 -26.87 29.94
N ILE A 110 -3.34 -25.57 29.79
CA ILE A 110 -3.53 -24.55 30.83
C ILE A 110 -5.02 -24.25 31.05
N GLY A 111 -5.85 -24.42 30.01
CA GLY A 111 -7.30 -24.21 30.05
C GLY A 111 -7.79 -23.04 29.19
N TRP A 112 -6.92 -22.39 28.41
CA TRP A 112 -7.33 -21.41 27.41
C TRP A 112 -8.00 -22.07 26.22
N ARG A 113 -8.80 -21.28 25.50
CA ARG A 113 -9.59 -21.74 24.35
C ARG A 113 -8.86 -21.51 23.03
N ALA A 114 -7.57 -21.87 22.98
CA ALA A 114 -6.75 -21.63 21.81
C ALA A 114 -7.15 -22.55 20.63
N ARG A 115 -7.08 -22.02 19.42
CA ARG A 115 -7.25 -22.78 18.17
C ARG A 115 -6.08 -22.52 17.23
N GLN A 116 -5.86 -23.47 16.34
CA GLN A 116 -4.85 -23.41 15.31
C GLN A 116 -5.49 -23.02 13.98
N LEU A 117 -4.92 -22.04 13.28
CA LEU A 117 -5.36 -21.70 11.93
C LEU A 117 -5.00 -22.82 10.94
N GLU A 118 -6.01 -23.36 10.27
CA GLU A 118 -5.84 -24.38 9.24
C GLU A 118 -5.07 -23.83 8.03
N GLY A 119 -4.03 -24.57 7.61
CA GLY A 119 -3.13 -24.14 6.54
C GLY A 119 -2.22 -22.96 6.89
N GLY A 120 -2.41 -22.34 8.07
CA GLY A 120 -1.60 -21.26 8.62
C GLY A 120 -1.50 -20.04 7.71
N TYR A 121 -0.38 -19.32 7.83
CA TYR A 121 -0.11 -18.13 7.03
C TYR A 121 -0.16 -18.38 5.52
N LYS A 122 0.21 -19.57 5.05
CA LYS A 122 0.10 -19.93 3.62
C LYS A 122 -1.34 -19.90 3.13
N ALA A 123 -2.32 -20.31 3.95
CA ALA A 123 -3.73 -20.23 3.60
C ALA A 123 -4.19 -18.77 3.47
N TYR A 124 -3.82 -17.94 4.45
CA TYR A 124 -4.03 -16.48 4.37
C TYR A 124 -3.41 -15.88 3.11
N ARG A 125 -2.14 -16.21 2.82
CA ARG A 125 -1.45 -15.65 1.67
C ARG A 125 -2.09 -16.01 0.33
N ARG A 126 -2.65 -17.23 0.23
CA ARG A 126 -3.43 -17.67 -0.93
C ARG A 126 -4.74 -16.90 -1.05
N ASP A 127 -5.44 -16.67 0.05
CA ASP A 127 -6.67 -15.86 0.10
C ASP A 127 -6.41 -14.42 -0.39
N VAL A 128 -5.34 -13.79 0.10
CA VAL A 128 -4.99 -12.43 -0.33
C VAL A 128 -4.62 -12.41 -1.81
N VAL A 129 -3.80 -13.35 -2.30
CA VAL A 129 -3.46 -13.42 -3.75
C VAL A 129 -4.71 -13.62 -4.62
N ALA A 130 -5.61 -14.51 -4.24
CA ALA A 130 -6.88 -14.69 -4.96
C ALA A 130 -7.75 -13.43 -4.93
N SER A 131 -7.74 -12.70 -3.82
CA SER A 131 -8.47 -11.45 -3.66
C SER A 131 -7.89 -10.32 -4.51
N LEU A 132 -6.59 -10.30 -4.78
CA LEU A 132 -5.98 -9.30 -5.68
C LEU A 132 -6.59 -9.38 -7.06
N ASP A 133 -6.94 -10.58 -7.56
CA ASP A 133 -7.56 -10.73 -8.87
C ASP A 133 -9.08 -10.45 -8.83
N ALA A 134 -9.75 -10.89 -7.76
CA ALA A 134 -11.21 -10.89 -7.69
C ALA A 134 -11.83 -9.58 -7.20
N LEU A 135 -11.19 -8.87 -6.26
CA LEU A 135 -11.81 -7.73 -5.57
C LEU A 135 -11.75 -6.42 -6.36
N PRO A 136 -10.61 -6.04 -6.99
CA PRO A 136 -10.54 -4.75 -7.69
C PRO A 136 -11.62 -4.53 -8.76
N PRO A 137 -12.03 -5.52 -9.57
CA PRO A 137 -13.10 -5.35 -10.57
C PRO A 137 -14.51 -5.13 -9.99
N THR A 138 -14.71 -5.36 -8.69
CA THR A 138 -16.02 -5.22 -8.03
C THR A 138 -16.29 -3.81 -7.49
N LEU A 139 -15.30 -2.92 -7.61
CA LEU A 139 -15.35 -1.55 -7.12
C LEU A 139 -15.35 -0.58 -8.29
N ASP A 140 -16.10 0.52 -8.13
CA ASP A 140 -16.09 1.63 -9.06
C ASP A 140 -15.02 2.66 -8.64
N TYR A 141 -14.12 3.03 -9.54
CA TYR A 141 -13.05 3.99 -9.24
C TYR A 141 -13.28 5.34 -9.91
N ILE A 142 -12.84 6.39 -9.21
CA ILE A 142 -12.69 7.74 -9.75
C ILE A 142 -11.20 8.06 -9.74
N VAL A 143 -10.61 8.16 -10.92
CA VAL A 143 -9.16 8.33 -11.07
C VAL A 143 -8.82 9.81 -11.08
N LEU A 144 -8.03 10.23 -10.10
CA LEU A 144 -7.42 11.56 -10.05
C LEU A 144 -6.14 11.55 -10.87
N ALA A 145 -6.19 12.18 -12.05
CA ALA A 145 -5.06 12.42 -12.92
C ALA A 145 -4.52 13.84 -12.70
N GLY A 146 -3.25 14.05 -12.96
CA GLY A 146 -2.61 15.35 -12.81
C GLY A 146 -1.10 15.24 -12.71
N HIS A 147 -0.42 16.29 -13.12
CA HIS A 147 1.04 16.37 -13.12
C HIS A 147 1.65 16.19 -11.71
N THR A 148 2.93 15.85 -11.63
CA THR A 148 3.63 15.73 -10.34
C THR A 148 3.62 17.07 -9.58
N GLY A 149 3.41 17.04 -8.27
CA GLY A 149 3.30 18.27 -7.47
C GLY A 149 1.96 19.00 -7.60
N SER A 150 0.95 18.41 -8.27
CA SER A 150 -0.41 18.96 -8.29
C SER A 150 -1.20 18.70 -7.00
N GLY A 151 -0.58 18.17 -5.95
CA GLY A 151 -1.21 17.94 -4.64
C GLY A 151 -2.34 16.91 -4.64
N LYS A 152 -2.36 15.95 -5.57
CA LYS A 152 -3.40 14.91 -5.62
C LYS A 152 -3.53 14.15 -4.30
N THR A 153 -2.43 13.87 -3.61
CA THR A 153 -2.47 13.21 -2.30
C THR A 153 -3.13 14.07 -1.24
N ARG A 154 -2.89 15.39 -1.25
CA ARG A 154 -3.62 16.32 -0.37
C ARG A 154 -5.11 16.35 -0.69
N LEU A 155 -5.47 16.32 -1.98
CA LEU A 155 -6.87 16.24 -2.41
C LEU A 155 -7.51 14.91 -2.01
N LEU A 156 -6.81 13.79 -2.13
CA LEU A 156 -7.26 12.48 -1.66
C LEU A 156 -7.56 12.52 -0.15
N HIS A 157 -6.65 13.05 0.67
CA HIS A 157 -6.89 13.16 2.12
C HIS A 157 -8.07 14.09 2.44
N ALA A 158 -8.19 15.22 1.74
CA ALA A 158 -9.34 16.12 1.91
C ALA A 158 -10.68 15.50 1.49
N LEU A 159 -10.67 14.58 0.50
CA LEU A 159 -11.83 13.79 0.10
C LEU A 159 -12.21 12.77 1.18
N ASP A 160 -11.22 12.08 1.76
CA ASP A 160 -11.41 11.15 2.89
C ASP A 160 -12.00 11.88 4.11
N ASP A 161 -11.44 13.05 4.47
CA ASP A 161 -11.96 13.94 5.52
C ASP A 161 -13.38 14.48 5.23
N SER A 162 -13.80 14.45 3.96
CA SER A 162 -15.14 14.81 3.51
C SER A 162 -16.07 13.59 3.40
N GLY A 163 -15.60 12.42 3.83
CA GLY A 163 -16.36 11.18 3.91
C GLY A 163 -16.36 10.33 2.63
N ALA A 164 -15.52 10.64 1.63
CA ALA A 164 -15.36 9.80 0.44
C ALA A 164 -14.58 8.51 0.76
N GLN A 165 -14.63 7.52 -0.13
CA GLN A 165 -13.74 6.36 -0.04
C GLN A 165 -12.48 6.62 -0.83
N VAL A 166 -11.31 6.41 -0.23
CA VAL A 166 -10.02 6.76 -0.83
C VAL A 166 -9.06 5.58 -0.75
N LEU A 167 -8.44 5.26 -1.89
CA LEU A 167 -7.34 4.32 -2.00
C LEU A 167 -6.03 5.08 -2.21
N ASP A 168 -5.31 5.33 -1.11
CA ASP A 168 -3.99 5.96 -1.13
C ASP A 168 -2.90 4.89 -1.36
N LEU A 169 -2.55 4.67 -2.63
CA LEU A 169 -1.54 3.70 -3.03
C LEU A 169 -0.13 4.10 -2.58
N GLU A 170 0.18 5.39 -2.49
CA GLU A 170 1.48 5.88 -2.04
C GLU A 170 1.70 5.62 -0.55
N ALA A 171 0.66 5.84 0.26
CA ALA A 171 0.69 5.53 1.69
C ALA A 171 0.87 4.03 1.93
N LEU A 172 0.11 3.18 1.22
CA LEU A 172 0.27 1.73 1.29
C LEU A 172 1.67 1.28 0.85
N ALA A 173 2.25 1.95 -0.15
CA ALA A 173 3.59 1.68 -0.64
C ALA A 173 4.69 2.39 0.16
N MET A 174 4.36 3.23 1.15
CA MET A 174 5.29 4.11 1.87
C MET A 174 6.28 4.83 0.93
N HIS A 175 5.78 5.33 -0.21
CA HIS A 175 6.59 5.89 -1.29
C HIS A 175 5.78 6.83 -2.19
N ARG A 176 6.34 8.00 -2.52
CA ARG A 176 5.67 9.09 -3.26
C ARG A 176 5.67 8.97 -4.80
N GLY A 177 5.50 7.75 -5.33
CA GLY A 177 5.31 7.52 -6.78
C GLY A 177 6.43 7.97 -7.76
N SER A 178 7.48 8.65 -7.29
CA SER A 178 8.43 9.39 -8.14
C SER A 178 9.88 8.95 -7.92
N VAL A 179 10.82 9.42 -8.77
CA VAL A 179 12.24 9.09 -8.60
C VAL A 179 12.81 9.64 -7.28
N LEU A 180 12.21 10.71 -6.76
CA LEU A 180 12.54 11.32 -5.48
C LEU A 180 11.61 10.82 -4.35
N GLY A 181 10.72 9.86 -4.62
CA GLY A 181 9.64 9.51 -3.71
C GLY A 181 10.00 8.52 -2.60
N ALA A 182 11.25 8.08 -2.54
CA ALA A 182 11.72 7.23 -1.44
C ALA A 182 11.84 8.05 -0.15
N MET A 183 11.15 7.59 0.90
CA MET A 183 11.24 8.20 2.23
C MET A 183 12.53 7.73 2.93
N PRO A 184 13.42 8.63 3.40
CA PRO A 184 14.71 8.24 3.97
C PRO A 184 14.58 7.36 5.22
N ASP A 185 13.63 7.68 6.09
CA ASP A 185 13.47 7.06 7.40
C ASP A 185 12.41 5.96 7.43
N VAL A 186 11.71 5.73 6.31
CA VAL A 186 10.63 4.75 6.22
C VAL A 186 10.93 3.75 5.11
N PRO A 187 11.27 2.49 5.44
CA PRO A 187 11.48 1.49 4.42
C PRO A 187 10.15 1.17 3.73
N GLN A 188 10.18 1.17 2.40
CA GLN A 188 9.09 0.65 1.58
C GLN A 188 8.70 -0.78 2.03
N PRO A 189 7.43 -1.22 2.03
CA PRO A 189 7.11 -2.58 2.48
C PRO A 189 7.61 -3.64 1.49
N SER A 190 7.57 -4.91 1.90
CA SER A 190 7.71 -6.03 0.96
C SER A 190 6.50 -6.07 0.02
N GLN A 191 6.61 -6.77 -1.13
CA GLN A 191 5.46 -6.96 -2.01
C GLN A 191 4.29 -7.65 -1.27
N LYS A 192 4.57 -8.63 -0.40
CA LYS A 192 3.53 -9.35 0.34
C LYS A 192 2.80 -8.45 1.33
N SER A 193 3.56 -7.63 2.07
CA SER A 193 3.00 -6.68 3.04
C SER A 193 2.17 -5.60 2.34
N PHE A 194 2.63 -5.10 1.19
CA PHE A 194 1.81 -4.22 0.34
C PHE A 194 0.51 -4.90 -0.10
N ASP A 195 0.59 -6.12 -0.63
CA ASP A 195 -0.58 -6.87 -1.09
C ASP A 195 -1.59 -7.12 0.05
N THR A 196 -1.11 -7.41 1.27
CA THR A 196 -1.92 -7.53 2.48
C THR A 196 -2.65 -6.22 2.78
N ALA A 197 -1.92 -5.12 2.82
CA ALA A 197 -2.48 -3.81 3.15
C ALA A 197 -3.49 -3.34 2.08
N LEU A 198 -3.19 -3.58 0.80
CA LEU A 198 -4.08 -3.28 -0.32
C LEU A 198 -5.41 -4.04 -0.20
N ILE A 199 -5.38 -5.36 0.03
CA ILE A 199 -6.62 -6.12 0.21
C ILE A 199 -7.37 -5.72 1.48
N GLY A 200 -6.65 -5.36 2.55
CA GLY A 200 -7.25 -4.80 3.75
C GLY A 200 -8.05 -3.53 3.45
N ALA A 201 -7.47 -2.58 2.72
CA ALA A 201 -8.13 -1.36 2.29
C ALA A 201 -9.34 -1.65 1.39
N LEU A 202 -9.15 -2.46 0.34
CA LEU A 202 -10.22 -2.76 -0.63
C LEU A 202 -11.42 -3.48 0.02
N ARG A 203 -11.19 -4.37 0.99
CA ARG A 203 -12.26 -5.06 1.74
C ARG A 203 -13.06 -4.13 2.65
N GLY A 204 -12.47 -2.99 3.03
CA GLY A 204 -13.11 -2.00 3.88
C GLY A 204 -14.07 -1.07 3.13
N PHE A 205 -14.04 -1.06 1.80
CA PHE A 205 -14.90 -0.20 0.99
C PHE A 205 -16.31 -0.78 0.81
N ASP A 206 -17.30 0.12 0.79
CA ASP A 206 -18.65 -0.16 0.32
C ASP A 206 -18.65 -0.18 -1.22
N PRO A 207 -18.95 -1.32 -1.86
CA PRO A 207 -18.96 -1.44 -3.32
C PRO A 207 -20.05 -0.61 -4.01
N LYS A 208 -21.01 -0.04 -3.26
CA LYS A 208 -22.03 0.86 -3.82
C LYS A 208 -21.56 2.30 -3.93
N ARG A 209 -20.35 2.62 -3.47
CA ARG A 209 -19.81 3.98 -3.43
C ARG A 209 -18.50 4.01 -4.22
N PRO A 210 -18.25 5.08 -4.99
CA PRO A 210 -17.01 5.18 -5.74
C PRO A 210 -15.79 5.29 -4.81
N VAL A 211 -14.65 4.79 -5.27
CA VAL A 211 -13.35 4.87 -4.61
C VAL A 211 -12.46 5.82 -5.39
N PHE A 212 -12.02 6.90 -4.75
CA PHE A 212 -11.04 7.81 -5.32
C PHE A 212 -9.64 7.23 -5.21
N VAL A 213 -8.87 7.38 -6.28
CA VAL A 213 -7.52 6.83 -6.36
C VAL A 213 -6.67 7.70 -7.29
N GLU A 214 -5.40 7.85 -6.94
CA GLU A 214 -4.45 8.55 -7.79
C GLU A 214 -4.05 7.73 -9.02
N ALA A 215 -3.85 8.45 -10.13
CA ALA A 215 -3.31 7.90 -11.36
C ALA A 215 -1.84 7.49 -11.18
N GLU A 216 -1.61 6.29 -10.65
CA GLU A 216 -0.27 5.74 -10.48
C GLU A 216 0.18 4.86 -11.64
N SER A 217 1.50 4.82 -11.84
CA SER A 217 2.09 3.85 -12.76
C SER A 217 1.97 2.43 -12.19
N ARG A 218 2.15 1.40 -13.04
CA ARG A 218 2.16 0.00 -12.59
C ARG A 218 3.20 -0.26 -11.48
N ARG A 219 4.20 0.60 -11.30
CA ARG A 219 5.22 0.48 -10.26
C ARG A 219 5.26 1.72 -9.36
N ILE A 220 5.29 1.49 -8.05
CA ILE A 220 5.56 2.50 -7.04
C ILE A 220 6.86 2.09 -6.34
N GLY A 221 7.98 2.69 -6.76
CA GLY A 221 9.31 2.22 -6.34
C GLY A 221 9.54 0.74 -6.67
N ARG A 222 9.73 -0.10 -5.64
CA ARG A 222 9.91 -1.56 -5.79
C ARG A 222 8.59 -2.33 -5.89
N ILE A 223 7.49 -1.74 -5.45
CA ILE A 223 6.16 -2.37 -5.45
C ILE A 223 5.61 -2.41 -6.87
N THR A 224 5.01 -3.54 -7.23
CA THR A 224 4.27 -3.71 -8.47
C THR A 224 2.78 -3.81 -8.15
N LEU A 225 1.96 -2.98 -8.78
CA LEU A 225 0.51 -3.03 -8.61
C LEU A 225 -0.08 -4.25 -9.34
N PRO A 226 -1.14 -4.89 -8.80
CA PRO A 226 -1.84 -6.00 -9.46
C PRO A 226 -2.41 -5.59 -10.82
N GLU A 227 -2.37 -6.51 -11.81
CA GLU A 227 -2.88 -6.18 -13.14
C GLU A 227 -4.40 -6.01 -13.17
N SER A 228 -5.12 -6.72 -12.31
CA SER A 228 -6.56 -6.53 -12.08
C SER A 228 -6.88 -5.10 -11.65
N LEU A 229 -6.18 -4.56 -10.65
CA LEU A 229 -6.33 -3.18 -10.21
C LEU A 229 -6.01 -2.22 -11.35
N MET A 230 -4.86 -2.40 -12.02
CA MET A 230 -4.50 -1.56 -13.16
C MET A 230 -5.61 -1.57 -14.21
N THR A 231 -6.13 -2.74 -14.57
CA THR A 231 -7.21 -2.89 -15.56
C THR A 231 -8.48 -2.16 -15.13
N SER A 232 -8.88 -2.26 -13.85
CA SER A 232 -10.01 -1.48 -13.31
C SER A 232 -9.78 0.02 -13.41
N LEU A 233 -8.57 0.50 -13.07
CA LEU A 233 -8.22 1.92 -13.19
C LEU A 233 -8.25 2.41 -14.64
N ARG A 234 -7.72 1.62 -15.60
CA ARG A 234 -7.76 1.97 -17.03
C ARG A 234 -9.19 1.95 -17.58
N GLY A 235 -10.03 1.06 -17.07
CA GLY A 235 -11.43 0.90 -17.46
C GLY A 235 -12.40 1.86 -16.74
N SER A 236 -11.90 2.70 -15.83
CA SER A 236 -12.74 3.63 -15.08
C SER A 236 -13.38 4.67 -16.00
N THR A 237 -14.67 4.90 -15.83
CA THR A 237 -15.45 5.83 -16.67
C THR A 237 -15.32 7.29 -16.23
N VAL A 238 -14.90 7.53 -14.99
CA VAL A 238 -14.75 8.87 -14.42
C VAL A 238 -13.27 9.12 -14.13
N CYS A 239 -12.71 10.09 -14.85
CA CYS A 239 -11.37 10.60 -14.62
C CYS A 239 -11.47 12.11 -14.34
N VAL A 240 -10.71 12.58 -13.36
CA VAL A 240 -10.63 13.99 -12.98
C VAL A 240 -9.22 14.46 -13.27
N GLU A 241 -9.06 15.48 -14.11
CA GLU A 241 -7.77 16.10 -14.38
C GLU A 241 -7.57 17.28 -13.43
N VAL A 242 -6.76 17.06 -12.41
CA VAL A 242 -6.39 18.06 -11.42
C VAL A 242 -5.38 19.03 -12.04
N SER A 243 -5.80 20.28 -12.24
CA SER A 243 -4.98 21.36 -12.78
C SER A 243 -4.56 22.32 -11.67
N VAL A 244 -3.26 22.63 -11.65
CA VAL A 244 -2.61 23.50 -10.66
C VAL A 244 -1.57 24.34 -11.38
N SER A 245 -1.39 25.59 -10.99
CA SER A 245 -0.39 26.47 -11.57
C SER A 245 1.03 25.93 -11.35
N LEU A 246 1.97 26.26 -12.26
CA LEU A 246 3.37 25.85 -12.09
C LEU A 246 3.96 26.40 -10.78
N GLU A 247 3.63 27.63 -10.41
CA GLU A 247 4.09 28.29 -9.20
C GLU A 247 3.68 27.52 -7.94
N GLU A 248 2.39 27.18 -7.81
CA GLU A 248 1.89 26.39 -6.68
C GLU A 248 2.47 24.97 -6.64
N ARG A 249 2.71 24.36 -7.82
CA ARG A 249 3.38 23.05 -7.89
C ARG A 249 4.82 23.12 -7.39
N VAL A 250 5.54 24.17 -7.74
CA VAL A 250 6.91 24.42 -7.25
C VAL A 250 6.90 24.65 -5.74
N ASP A 251 5.97 25.47 -5.23
CA ASP A 251 5.83 25.72 -3.79
C ASP A 251 5.53 24.44 -3.02
N LEU A 252 4.64 23.60 -3.55
CA LEU A 252 4.30 22.32 -2.96
C LEU A 252 5.51 21.38 -2.93
N LEU A 253 6.24 21.28 -4.03
CA LEU A 253 7.46 20.46 -4.12
C LEU A 253 8.52 20.91 -3.10
N LEU A 254 8.70 22.22 -2.91
CA LEU A 254 9.62 22.76 -1.91
C LEU A 254 9.18 22.38 -0.48
N GLN A 255 7.87 22.44 -0.19
CA GLN A 255 7.33 22.04 1.12
C GLN A 255 7.50 20.53 1.37
N GLU A 256 7.14 19.70 0.40
CA GLU A 256 7.09 18.26 0.57
C GLU A 256 8.46 17.59 0.47
N TYR A 257 9.36 18.12 -0.37
CA TYR A 257 10.69 17.56 -0.60
C TYR A 257 11.81 18.32 0.11
N GLY A 258 11.49 19.40 0.84
CA GLY A 258 12.47 20.17 1.62
C GLY A 258 13.28 19.31 2.59
N HIS A 259 12.67 18.27 3.17
CA HIS A 259 13.36 17.31 4.03
C HIS A 259 14.43 16.46 3.29
N LEU A 260 14.25 16.20 1.99
CA LEU A 260 15.27 15.49 1.19
C LEU A 260 16.48 16.38 0.90
N LEU A 261 16.27 17.69 0.79
CA LEU A 261 17.35 18.66 0.63
C LEU A 261 18.23 18.74 1.90
N ALA A 262 17.69 18.34 3.06
CA ALA A 262 18.45 18.16 4.30
C ALA A 262 19.32 16.88 4.32
N LEU A 263 19.24 16.03 3.28
CA LEU A 263 20.08 14.84 3.08
C LEU A 263 20.85 14.88 1.75
N PRO A 264 21.90 15.72 1.63
CA PRO A 264 22.53 16.02 0.35
C PRO A 264 23.06 14.79 -0.41
N GLY A 265 23.69 13.85 0.30
CA GLY A 265 24.23 12.63 -0.32
C GLY A 265 23.16 11.75 -0.95
N HIS A 266 22.01 11.60 -0.29
CA HIS A 266 20.89 10.83 -0.81
C HIS A 266 20.30 11.51 -2.04
N PHE A 267 20.02 12.82 -1.95
CA PHE A 267 19.42 13.58 -3.04
C PHE A 267 20.28 13.56 -4.31
N ARG A 268 21.61 13.75 -4.17
CA ARG A 268 22.55 13.62 -5.30
C ARG A 268 22.50 12.24 -5.93
N THR A 269 22.44 11.18 -5.11
CA THR A 269 22.35 9.80 -5.61
C THR A 269 21.10 9.59 -6.44
N GLN A 270 19.96 10.18 -6.06
CA GLN A 270 18.72 10.09 -6.85
C GLN A 270 18.82 10.88 -8.16
N LEU A 271 19.35 12.12 -8.14
CA LEU A 271 19.54 12.89 -9.36
C LEU A 271 20.45 12.19 -10.37
N LEU A 272 21.52 11.54 -9.89
CA LEU A 272 22.44 10.80 -10.75
C LEU A 272 21.78 9.60 -11.46
N ARG A 273 20.69 9.04 -10.92
CA ARG A 273 19.92 7.98 -11.60
C ARG A 273 19.21 8.48 -12.85
N LEU A 274 19.07 9.80 -13.02
CA LEU A 274 18.45 10.42 -14.18
C LEU A 274 19.43 10.69 -15.33
N VAL A 275 20.73 10.45 -15.15
CA VAL A 275 21.76 10.62 -16.22
C VAL A 275 21.41 9.87 -17.50
N PRO A 276 20.92 8.61 -17.48
CA PRO A 276 20.55 7.91 -18.71
C PRO A 276 19.37 8.55 -19.47
N LEU A 277 18.55 9.36 -18.80
CA LEU A 277 17.36 9.98 -19.39
C LEU A 277 17.64 11.39 -19.94
N HIS A 278 18.48 12.18 -19.27
CA HIS A 278 18.71 13.60 -19.59
C HIS A 278 20.13 13.92 -20.04
N GLY A 279 21.06 12.97 -19.91
CA GLY A 279 22.48 13.17 -20.18
C GLY A 279 23.21 13.89 -19.03
N ARG A 280 24.55 13.72 -19.01
CA ARG A 280 25.37 14.15 -17.88
C ARG A 280 25.37 15.68 -17.68
N ALA A 281 25.43 16.46 -18.75
CA ALA A 281 25.48 17.92 -18.69
C ALA A 281 24.24 18.54 -18.00
N VAL A 282 23.04 18.00 -18.27
CA VAL A 282 21.80 18.49 -17.63
C VAL A 282 21.79 18.15 -16.14
N ILE A 283 22.22 16.95 -15.78
CA ILE A 283 22.30 16.55 -14.37
C ILE A 283 23.35 17.37 -13.62
N ASP A 284 24.49 17.67 -14.23
CA ASP A 284 25.50 18.53 -13.62
C ASP A 284 24.97 19.98 -13.40
N GLN A 285 24.13 20.50 -14.30
CA GLN A 285 23.42 21.78 -14.07
C GLN A 285 22.48 21.71 -12.87
N TRP A 286 21.69 20.64 -12.74
CA TRP A 286 20.80 20.45 -11.57
C TRP A 286 21.57 20.29 -10.26
N LEU A 287 22.71 19.60 -10.30
CA LEU A 287 23.62 19.50 -9.15
C LEU A 287 24.21 20.87 -8.78
N ALA A 288 24.54 21.70 -9.76
CA ALA A 288 25.01 23.06 -9.51
C ALA A 288 23.93 23.96 -8.87
N LEU A 289 22.67 23.88 -9.34
CA LEU A 289 21.54 24.57 -8.70
C LEU A 289 21.34 24.11 -7.26
N PHE A 290 21.41 22.80 -7.02
CA PHE A 290 21.35 22.21 -5.68
C PHE A 290 22.46 22.76 -4.77
N ASP A 291 23.69 22.83 -5.27
CA ASP A 291 24.86 23.29 -4.52
C ASP A 291 24.84 24.80 -4.23
N ALA A 292 24.23 25.57 -5.11
CA ALA A 292 24.01 27.01 -4.94
C ALA A 292 22.82 27.34 -4.03
N GLY A 293 22.07 26.33 -3.54
CA GLY A 293 20.86 26.56 -2.75
C GLY A 293 19.68 27.11 -3.55
N GLN A 294 19.73 27.04 -4.89
CA GLN A 294 18.70 27.51 -5.82
C GLN A 294 17.59 26.46 -5.96
N GLN A 295 16.91 26.18 -4.85
CA GLN A 295 15.94 25.08 -4.73
C GLN A 295 14.70 25.29 -5.59
N ARG A 296 14.26 26.55 -5.75
CA ARG A 296 13.09 26.89 -6.55
C ARG A 296 13.35 26.62 -8.02
N GLU A 297 14.47 27.10 -8.54
CA GLU A 297 14.91 26.93 -9.92
C GLU A 297 15.14 25.45 -10.24
N LEU A 298 15.74 24.71 -9.30
CA LEU A 298 15.89 23.26 -9.42
C LEU A 298 14.53 22.55 -9.49
N SER A 299 13.59 22.91 -8.61
CA SER A 299 12.26 22.30 -8.58
C SER A 299 11.49 22.56 -9.87
N GLU A 300 11.52 23.81 -10.36
CA GLU A 300 10.93 24.18 -11.65
C GLU A 300 11.56 23.40 -12.81
N ALA A 301 12.89 23.26 -12.82
CA ALA A 301 13.58 22.49 -13.85
C ALA A 301 13.22 20.99 -13.81
N LEU A 302 13.08 20.40 -12.62
CA LEU A 302 12.64 19.02 -12.46
C LEU A 302 11.19 18.82 -12.93
N ILE A 303 10.29 19.73 -12.59
CA ILE A 303 8.89 19.71 -13.05
C ILE A 303 8.84 19.73 -14.58
N THR A 304 9.40 20.79 -15.17
CA THR A 304 9.22 21.10 -16.59
C THR A 304 10.00 20.15 -17.51
N ARG A 305 11.20 19.72 -17.10
CA ARG A 305 12.09 18.91 -17.96
C ARG A 305 12.03 17.42 -17.67
N HIS A 306 11.62 17.00 -16.47
CA HIS A 306 11.56 15.57 -16.12
C HIS A 306 10.13 15.08 -15.91
N TYR A 307 9.40 15.67 -14.98
CA TYR A 307 8.10 15.13 -14.56
C TYR A 307 7.01 15.33 -15.60
N ASP A 308 6.84 16.53 -16.15
CA ASP A 308 5.76 16.83 -17.11
C ASP A 308 5.91 16.07 -18.44
N PRO A 309 7.12 15.96 -19.04
CA PRO A 309 7.31 15.13 -20.22
C PRO A 309 7.15 13.63 -19.94
N ALA A 310 7.47 13.15 -18.74
CA ALA A 310 7.24 11.77 -18.35
C ALA A 310 5.73 11.48 -18.20
N TYR A 311 5.01 12.35 -17.49
CA TYR A 311 3.57 12.27 -17.31
C TYR A 311 2.82 12.30 -18.64
N SER A 312 3.15 13.24 -19.53
CA SER A 312 2.49 13.37 -20.84
C SER A 312 2.62 12.10 -21.70
N ARG A 313 3.76 11.40 -21.60
CA ARG A 313 3.99 10.13 -22.32
C ARG A 313 3.26 8.94 -21.69
N SER A 314 3.16 8.89 -20.35
CA SER A 314 2.56 7.75 -19.64
C SER A 314 1.04 7.89 -19.48
N ALA A 315 0.54 9.06 -19.11
CA ALA A 315 -0.86 9.29 -18.74
C ALA A 315 -1.82 8.98 -19.91
N ARG A 316 -1.52 9.49 -21.11
CA ARG A 316 -2.34 9.22 -22.31
C ARG A 316 -2.40 7.74 -22.70
N LYS A 317 -1.35 6.98 -22.41
CA LYS A 317 -1.30 5.53 -22.72
C LYS A 317 -2.01 4.71 -21.65
N MET A 318 -1.95 5.14 -20.39
CA MET A 318 -2.51 4.39 -19.28
C MET A 318 -3.99 4.69 -19.03
N LEU A 319 -4.45 5.91 -19.28
CA LEU A 319 -5.81 6.33 -18.95
C LEU A 319 -6.53 6.80 -20.21
N PRO A 320 -7.21 5.90 -20.94
CA PRO A 320 -8.06 6.30 -22.06
C PRO A 320 -9.10 7.36 -21.65
N GLY A 321 -9.62 7.27 -20.44
CA GLY A 321 -10.57 8.23 -19.85
C GLY A 321 -10.01 9.65 -19.67
N LEU A 322 -8.69 9.87 -19.80
CA LEU A 322 -8.10 11.21 -19.76
C LEU A 322 -8.61 12.11 -20.89
N ALA A 323 -8.98 11.53 -22.04
CA ALA A 323 -9.52 12.29 -23.17
C ALA A 323 -10.86 12.97 -22.88
N THR A 324 -11.61 12.44 -21.91
CA THR A 324 -12.92 12.95 -21.46
C THR A 324 -12.87 13.29 -19.98
N ALA A 325 -11.68 13.60 -19.44
CA ALA A 325 -11.53 13.90 -18.03
C ALA A 325 -12.25 15.19 -17.66
N ILE A 326 -12.79 15.21 -16.44
CA ILE A 326 -13.41 16.40 -15.86
C ILE A 326 -12.27 17.30 -15.37
N PRO A 327 -12.10 18.52 -15.93
CA PRO A 327 -11.08 19.43 -15.44
C PRO A 327 -11.48 19.93 -14.05
N PHE A 328 -10.52 19.92 -13.13
CA PHE A 328 -10.72 20.41 -11.77
C PHE A 328 -9.53 21.29 -11.36
N GLY A 329 -9.77 22.58 -11.20
CA GLY A 329 -8.77 23.51 -10.66
C GLY A 329 -8.60 23.28 -9.16
N PHE A 330 -7.35 23.13 -8.72
CA PHE A 330 -7.03 22.84 -7.33
C PHE A 330 -5.94 23.77 -6.81
N HIS A 331 -6.08 24.22 -5.57
CA HIS A 331 -5.14 25.10 -4.88
C HIS A 331 -4.56 24.36 -3.66
N PRO A 332 -3.46 23.59 -3.83
CA PRO A 332 -2.94 22.70 -2.79
C PRO A 332 -2.34 23.42 -1.57
N GLY A 333 -2.02 24.71 -1.73
CA GLY A 333 -1.50 25.56 -0.66
C GLY A 333 -2.58 26.31 0.12
N ALA A 334 -3.85 26.26 -0.31
CA ALA A 334 -4.94 26.95 0.37
C ALA A 334 -5.36 26.22 1.65
N GLN A 335 -5.94 26.96 2.60
CA GLN A 335 -6.42 26.40 3.86
C GLN A 335 -7.77 25.68 3.74
N ASP A 336 -8.46 25.85 2.62
CA ASP A 336 -9.83 25.40 2.37
C ASP A 336 -9.93 24.07 1.60
N LEU A 337 -8.92 23.19 1.74
CA LEU A 337 -8.85 21.91 1.01
C LEU A 337 -10.15 21.09 1.11
N ARG A 338 -10.82 21.12 2.26
CA ARG A 338 -12.11 20.46 2.46
C ARG A 338 -13.22 21.03 1.58
N ALA A 339 -13.27 22.36 1.42
CA ALA A 339 -14.25 23.01 0.56
C ALA A 339 -14.00 22.66 -0.92
N GLN A 340 -12.73 22.61 -1.33
CA GLN A 340 -12.35 22.17 -2.67
C GLN A 340 -12.73 20.69 -2.91
N ALA A 341 -12.50 19.81 -1.94
CA ALA A 341 -12.94 18.41 -2.02
C ALA A 341 -14.46 18.27 -2.13
N GLN A 342 -15.23 19.04 -1.36
CA GLN A 342 -16.69 19.09 -1.45
C GLN A 342 -17.17 19.59 -2.82
N ALA A 343 -16.50 20.59 -3.39
CA ALA A 343 -16.80 21.07 -4.75
C ALA A 343 -16.58 19.97 -5.79
N LEU A 344 -15.52 19.17 -5.66
CA LEU A 344 -15.29 18.02 -6.53
C LEU A 344 -16.38 16.94 -6.35
N LEU A 345 -16.78 16.63 -5.11
CA LEU A 345 -17.86 15.67 -4.82
C LEU A 345 -19.21 16.10 -5.41
N ALA A 346 -19.50 17.40 -5.43
CA ALA A 346 -20.68 17.95 -6.08
C ALA A 346 -20.60 17.77 -7.61
N LEU A 347 -19.46 18.13 -8.21
CA LEU A 347 -19.24 18.08 -9.67
C LEU A 347 -19.40 16.67 -10.26
N ILE A 348 -18.99 15.64 -9.53
CA ILE A 348 -19.04 14.25 -10.00
C ILE A 348 -20.38 13.56 -9.73
N SER A 349 -21.24 14.14 -8.87
CA SER A 349 -22.50 13.52 -8.46
C SER A 349 -23.46 13.37 -9.65
N PRO A 350 -24.20 12.25 -9.75
CA PRO A 350 -25.05 11.97 -10.91
C PRO A 350 -26.12 13.04 -11.19
N ALA A 351 -26.54 13.79 -10.18
CA ALA A 351 -27.60 14.81 -10.27
C ALA A 351 -27.27 15.96 -11.24
N ASP A 352 -26.00 16.27 -11.48
CA ASP A 352 -25.58 17.37 -12.37
C ASP A 352 -25.18 16.90 -13.79
N ARG A 353 -25.10 15.58 -14.05
CA ARG A 353 -24.73 15.06 -15.39
C ARG A 353 -25.85 15.18 -16.42
N SER A 354 -27.09 15.46 -16.01
CA SER A 354 -28.24 15.66 -16.89
C SER A 354 -28.36 17.07 -17.48
N GLY A 355 -27.48 18.01 -17.12
CA GLY A 355 -27.57 19.42 -17.55
C GLY A 355 -26.76 19.82 -18.78
N CYS A 356 -25.84 18.98 -19.28
CA CYS A 356 -24.82 19.40 -20.26
C CYS A 356 -24.91 18.69 -21.63
N ALA A 357 -26.06 18.13 -21.98
CA ALA A 357 -26.28 17.46 -23.26
C ALA A 357 -27.56 17.93 -23.96
N THR A 358 -27.65 19.22 -24.29
CA THR A 358 -28.51 19.70 -25.38
C THR A 358 -27.79 20.81 -26.13
N ALA A 359 -27.01 20.43 -27.15
CA ALA A 359 -26.67 21.34 -28.23
C ALA A 359 -27.92 21.47 -29.15
N PRO A 360 -28.25 22.67 -29.65
CA PRO A 360 -29.44 22.86 -30.47
C PRO A 360 -29.24 22.25 -31.86
N GLU A 361 -30.19 21.40 -32.27
CA GLU A 361 -30.33 20.95 -33.65
C GLU A 361 -30.55 22.16 -34.57
N ALA A 362 -29.60 22.41 -35.46
CA ALA A 362 -29.81 23.31 -36.58
C ALA A 362 -30.67 22.60 -37.63
N SER A 363 -31.97 22.91 -37.63
CA SER A 363 -32.90 22.52 -38.69
C SER A 363 -32.54 23.28 -39.98
N SER A 364 -31.94 22.60 -40.96
CA SER A 364 -31.93 23.06 -42.35
C SER A 364 -33.21 22.55 -43.04
N GLY A 365 -34.25 23.40 -43.03
CA GLY A 365 -35.45 23.25 -43.86
C GLY A 365 -35.35 24.16 -45.10
N ASP A 366 -35.72 23.59 -46.24
CA ASP A 366 -35.67 24.09 -47.62
C ASP A 366 -36.09 25.54 -47.89
N ARG A 367 -35.41 26.17 -48.87
CA ARG A 367 -36.02 26.58 -50.15
C ARG A 367 -34.99 26.98 -51.19
#